data_AF-A0A7X8MBD2-F1
#
_entry.id   AF-A0A7X8MBD2-F1
#
_cell.length_a   1.000
_cell.length_b   1.000
_cell.length_c   1.000
_cell.angle_alpha   90.00
_cell.angle_beta   90.00
_cell.angle_gamma   90.00
#
_symmetry.space_group_name_H-M   'P 1'
#
loop_
_entity.id
_entity.type
_entity.pdbx_description
1 polymer ?
#
loop_
_entity_poly.entity_id
_entity_poly.type
_entity_poly.pdbx_seq_one_letter_code
_entity_poly.pdbx_strand_id
1 'polypeptide(L)'
;MKPLKPMLVVLLVLLFAYASPAVIINGGLGLPHTKAAWVSQTGRLTMLTHTRFWGQVHQTRDAKMNVPSAMTVWDVQGSVSLNYGLGKHFDLNITPILYQDDQTQYGVYPYDTFIGLKIGSYGSKASSLNYGVQLHGRFPTGDVKNIMFENYSAGTVEFGFTGLVSYASDPLYPEDSFNLHLNLGYHNSNDVGEIITSLVNDPNSRVLSQTQQMHFAAGFWIPTESFDYGLEMYGNAWLQQPPAAAAGRENYLYGNAAIKYKPYRWFNFTLSGEYRMTGDKEETIGPKRVPSGLPNYNTWRINVGAQFTLLPTSVYRTSERDVLMQKAENRRELFEQIIKERRETESAEEELERIREERRKAERELERLRKILEGQTDQRQQLEEMRKELEPKP
;
A
#
# COMPACT_ATOMS: atom_id res chain seq x y z
N MET A 1 -34.19 -10.48 19.31
CA MET A 1 -33.16 -10.90 18.32
C MET A 1 -32.19 -9.76 18.02
N LYS A 2 -31.00 -9.80 18.65
CA LYS A 2 -29.73 -9.08 18.43
C LYS A 2 -28.81 -9.66 19.52
N PRO A 3 -27.56 -10.07 19.23
CA PRO A 3 -26.53 -9.13 18.82
C PRO A 3 -25.51 -9.71 17.82
N LEU A 4 -25.92 -10.04 16.59
CA LEU A 4 -24.96 -10.51 15.57
C LEU A 4 -23.88 -9.48 15.21
N LYS A 5 -24.20 -8.17 15.26
CA LYS A 5 -23.28 -7.11 14.83
C LYS A 5 -22.00 -6.98 15.69
N PRO A 6 -22.04 -6.84 17.02
CA PRO A 6 -20.81 -6.79 17.82
C PRO A 6 -20.04 -8.11 17.77
N MET A 7 -20.72 -9.26 17.69
CA MET A 7 -20.05 -10.55 17.52
C MET A 7 -19.31 -10.65 16.18
N LEU A 8 -19.87 -10.11 15.09
CA LEU A 8 -19.20 -10.09 13.78
C LEU A 8 -18.07 -9.05 13.72
N VAL A 9 -18.17 -7.94 14.46
CA VAL A 9 -17.05 -6.99 14.64
C VAL A 9 -15.94 -7.59 15.50
N VAL A 10 -16.26 -8.30 16.59
CA VAL A 10 -15.26 -9.03 17.40
C VAL A 10 -14.65 -10.18 16.62
N LEU A 11 -15.43 -10.90 15.80
CA LEU A 11 -14.89 -11.91 14.88
C LEU A 11 -13.96 -11.28 13.83
N LEU A 12 -14.33 -10.12 13.26
CA LEU A 12 -13.41 -9.35 12.40
C LEU A 12 -12.13 -8.99 13.15
N VAL A 13 -12.24 -8.39 14.35
CA VAL A 13 -11.08 -7.95 15.14
C VAL A 13 -10.18 -9.13 15.57
N LEU A 14 -10.76 -10.31 15.83
CA LEU A 14 -10.01 -11.54 16.11
C LEU A 14 -9.38 -12.16 14.84
N LEU A 15 -10.03 -12.01 13.67
CA LEU A 15 -9.44 -12.34 12.37
C LEU A 15 -8.35 -11.33 11.94
N PHE A 16 -8.40 -10.09 12.44
CA PHE A 16 -7.38 -9.05 12.26
C PHE A 16 -6.29 -9.04 13.34
N ALA A 17 -6.40 -9.90 14.37
CA ALA A 17 -5.34 -10.09 15.37
C ALA A 17 -4.14 -10.90 14.84
N TYR A 18 -4.20 -11.39 13.59
CA TYR A 18 -3.17 -12.19 12.92
C TYR A 18 -3.16 -11.84 11.41
N ALA A 19 -2.16 -11.09 10.87
CA ALA A 19 -2.14 -10.68 9.44
C ALA A 19 -0.89 -9.86 8.87
N SER A 20 -0.09 -10.37 7.86
CA SER A 20 0.96 -9.76 6.88
C SER A 20 0.76 -9.79 5.31
N PRO A 21 1.36 -8.95 4.42
CA PRO A 21 2.33 -9.42 3.41
C PRO A 21 3.78 -9.08 3.64
N ALA A 22 4.63 -10.07 3.38
CA ALA A 22 5.73 -9.89 2.42
C ALA A 22 5.15 -9.66 1.00
N VAL A 23 5.77 -8.81 0.19
CA VAL A 23 5.17 -8.28 -1.05
C VAL A 23 4.84 -9.39 -2.06
N ILE A 24 3.57 -9.46 -2.43
CA ILE A 24 3.02 -10.21 -3.59
C ILE A 24 2.53 -9.19 -4.62
N ILE A 25 2.36 -9.67 -5.85
CA ILE A 25 1.69 -8.91 -6.90
C ILE A 25 0.23 -8.59 -6.55
N ASN A 26 -0.11 -7.33 -6.77
CA ASN A 26 -1.38 -6.69 -6.53
C ASN A 26 -2.45 -7.18 -7.53
N GLY A 27 -3.38 -8.01 -7.07
CA GLY A 27 -4.56 -8.38 -7.85
C GLY A 27 -5.65 -7.31 -7.96
N GLY A 28 -5.55 -6.26 -7.15
CA GLY A 28 -6.50 -5.16 -7.09
C GLY A 28 -6.10 -3.98 -7.96
N LEU A 29 -6.55 -2.79 -7.57
CA LEU A 29 -6.32 -1.54 -8.31
C LEU A 29 -4.89 -1.00 -8.12
N GLY A 30 -4.28 -0.48 -9.18
CA GLY A 30 -2.89 0.00 -9.22
C GLY A 30 -2.02 -0.72 -10.26
N LEU A 31 -0.69 -0.69 -10.05
CA LEU A 31 0.33 -1.45 -10.78
C LEU A 31 0.59 -2.81 -10.08
N PRO A 32 1.35 -3.74 -10.71
CA PRO A 32 1.68 -5.04 -10.12
C PRO A 32 2.27 -4.97 -8.71
N HIS A 33 3.11 -3.99 -8.36
CA HIS A 33 3.65 -3.84 -7.00
C HIS A 33 3.14 -2.59 -6.27
N THR A 34 2.81 -1.53 -7.02
CA THR A 34 2.35 -0.25 -6.48
C THR A 34 0.82 -0.16 -6.46
N LYS A 35 0.24 -0.26 -5.26
CA LYS A 35 -1.21 -0.32 -5.02
C LYS A 35 -1.86 1.08 -5.02
N ALA A 36 -3.00 1.22 -5.68
CA ALA A 36 -3.77 2.47 -5.64
C ALA A 36 -4.37 2.76 -4.25
N ALA A 37 -4.42 4.03 -3.85
CA ALA A 37 -5.04 4.49 -2.61
C ALA A 37 -6.58 4.45 -2.63
N TRP A 38 -7.20 4.40 -3.82
CA TRP A 38 -8.63 4.16 -3.96
C TRP A 38 -8.99 2.66 -3.89
N VAL A 39 -10.23 2.40 -3.46
CA VAL A 39 -10.84 1.06 -3.39
C VAL A 39 -11.73 0.78 -4.59
N SER A 40 -12.04 -0.50 -4.79
CA SER A 40 -12.97 -0.98 -5.80
C SER A 40 -14.41 -0.56 -5.49
N GLN A 41 -15.24 -0.49 -6.53
CA GLN A 41 -16.67 -0.21 -6.37
C GLN A 41 -17.34 -1.24 -5.46
N THR A 42 -18.28 -0.81 -4.63
CA THR A 42 -19.00 -1.68 -3.69
C THR A 42 -19.70 -2.83 -4.43
N GLY A 43 -19.49 -4.06 -3.97
CA GLY A 43 -20.01 -5.28 -4.61
C GLY A 43 -19.22 -5.75 -5.84
N ARG A 44 -18.16 -5.03 -6.26
CA ARG A 44 -17.27 -5.50 -7.33
C ARG A 44 -16.38 -6.62 -6.80
N LEU A 45 -16.38 -7.75 -7.49
CA LEU A 45 -15.48 -8.89 -7.25
C LEU A 45 -14.59 -9.05 -8.49
N THR A 46 -13.27 -9.00 -8.31
CA THR A 46 -12.30 -9.35 -9.36
C THR A 46 -11.41 -10.51 -8.93
N MET A 47 -10.92 -11.25 -9.93
CA MET A 47 -9.98 -12.35 -9.78
C MET A 47 -8.81 -12.12 -10.72
N LEU A 48 -7.59 -12.01 -10.19
CA LEU A 48 -6.36 -12.09 -10.99
C LEU A 48 -5.80 -13.51 -10.86
N THR A 49 -5.68 -14.25 -11.96
CA THR A 49 -4.77 -15.39 -12.05
C THR A 49 -3.41 -14.88 -12.50
N HIS A 50 -2.33 -15.26 -11.81
CA HIS A 50 -1.01 -14.67 -12.04
C HIS A 50 0.12 -15.70 -11.91
N THR A 51 1.04 -15.68 -12.89
CA THR A 51 2.25 -16.50 -12.93
C THR A 51 3.48 -15.62 -13.09
N ARG A 52 4.48 -15.85 -12.24
CA ARG A 52 5.82 -15.23 -12.30
C ARG A 52 6.87 -16.27 -12.67
N PHE A 53 7.88 -15.82 -13.41
CA PHE A 53 8.92 -16.68 -13.97
C PHE A 53 10.28 -15.98 -13.99
N TRP A 54 11.32 -16.74 -13.65
CA TRP A 54 12.73 -16.42 -13.87
C TRP A 54 13.51 -17.69 -14.21
N GLY A 55 14.63 -17.52 -14.89
CA GLY A 55 15.66 -18.55 -14.94
C GLY A 55 17.06 -17.99 -15.19
N GLN A 56 18.06 -18.77 -14.79
CA GLN A 56 19.46 -18.46 -15.05
C GLN A 56 20.24 -19.74 -15.36
N VAL A 57 21.05 -19.69 -16.42
CA VAL A 57 22.00 -20.76 -16.72
C VAL A 57 23.20 -20.62 -15.78
N HIS A 58 23.42 -21.66 -14.97
CA HIS A 58 24.58 -21.78 -14.11
C HIS A 58 25.59 -22.74 -14.75
N GLN A 59 26.78 -22.21 -15.07
CA GLN A 59 27.87 -22.98 -15.67
C GLN A 59 28.83 -23.47 -14.57
N THR A 60 29.13 -24.76 -14.60
CA THR A 60 30.09 -25.42 -13.72
C THR A 60 31.12 -26.20 -14.54
N ARG A 61 32.11 -26.80 -13.88
CA ARG A 61 32.86 -27.92 -14.44
C ARG A 61 32.48 -29.19 -13.71
N ASP A 62 32.27 -30.27 -14.46
CA ASP A 62 32.15 -31.59 -13.87
C ASP A 62 33.48 -31.97 -13.21
N ALA A 63 33.47 -32.19 -11.89
CA ALA A 63 34.69 -32.44 -11.12
C ALA A 63 35.37 -33.78 -11.44
N LYS A 64 34.67 -34.73 -12.07
CA LYS A 64 35.20 -36.05 -12.46
C LYS A 64 35.74 -36.07 -13.89
N MET A 65 35.06 -35.37 -14.80
CA MET A 65 35.39 -35.36 -16.24
C MET A 65 36.14 -34.09 -16.69
N ASN A 66 36.21 -33.06 -15.85
CA ASN A 66 36.82 -31.75 -16.13
C ASN A 66 36.27 -31.04 -17.38
N VAL A 67 35.06 -31.40 -17.81
CA VAL A 67 34.34 -30.77 -18.92
C VAL A 67 33.41 -29.66 -18.41
N PRO A 68 33.12 -28.63 -19.21
CA PRO A 68 32.06 -27.67 -18.90
C PRO A 68 30.71 -28.41 -18.78
N SER A 69 29.97 -28.09 -17.73
CA SER A 69 28.58 -28.53 -17.53
C SER A 69 27.72 -27.31 -17.31
N ALA A 70 26.46 -27.36 -17.73
CA ALA A 70 25.51 -26.27 -17.54
C ALA A 70 24.19 -26.84 -17.04
N MET A 71 23.64 -26.22 -16.01
CA MET A 71 22.27 -26.45 -15.54
C MET A 71 21.50 -25.14 -15.65
N THR A 72 20.21 -25.20 -15.94
CA THR A 72 19.34 -24.04 -15.83
C THR A 72 18.60 -24.12 -14.50
N VAL A 73 18.77 -23.11 -13.67
CA VAL A 73 17.99 -22.90 -12.46
C VAL A 73 16.77 -22.07 -12.83
N TRP A 74 15.60 -22.46 -12.32
CA TRP A 74 14.33 -21.77 -12.57
C TRP A 74 13.73 -21.33 -11.24
N ASP A 75 12.90 -20.30 -11.28
CA ASP A 75 11.98 -19.93 -10.19
C ASP A 75 10.63 -19.59 -10.82
N VAL A 76 9.58 -20.23 -10.31
CA VAL A 76 8.23 -20.14 -10.86
C VAL A 76 7.21 -20.09 -9.72
N GLN A 77 6.37 -19.06 -9.73
CA GLN A 77 5.31 -18.87 -8.75
C GLN A 77 3.96 -18.72 -9.45
N GLY A 78 2.97 -19.53 -9.05
CA GLY A 78 1.59 -19.47 -9.52
C GLY A 78 0.67 -19.01 -8.39
N SER A 79 -0.18 -18.02 -8.65
CA SER A 79 -1.00 -17.36 -7.62
C SER A 79 -2.38 -16.98 -8.16
N VAL A 80 -3.36 -16.89 -7.26
CA VAL A 80 -4.69 -16.34 -7.56
C VAL A 80 -5.02 -15.29 -6.53
N SER A 81 -5.50 -14.12 -6.96
CA SER A 81 -5.85 -13.00 -6.10
C SER A 81 -7.30 -12.58 -6.29
N LEU A 82 -8.12 -12.75 -5.25
CA LEU A 82 -9.51 -12.32 -5.20
C LEU A 82 -9.60 -10.96 -4.49
N ASN A 83 -10.33 -10.03 -5.09
CA ASN A 83 -10.47 -8.65 -4.60
C ASN A 83 -11.95 -8.26 -4.57
N TYR A 84 -12.46 -7.83 -3.41
CA TYR A 84 -13.86 -7.51 -3.19
C TYR A 84 -14.08 -6.14 -2.55
N GLY A 85 -14.82 -5.27 -3.22
CA GLY A 85 -15.24 -3.97 -2.71
C GLY A 85 -16.33 -4.11 -1.65
N LEU A 86 -15.95 -4.01 -0.37
CA LEU A 86 -16.85 -4.10 0.78
C LEU A 86 -17.71 -2.84 0.98
N GLY A 87 -17.26 -1.69 0.47
CA GLY A 87 -17.94 -0.40 0.67
C GLY A 87 -17.32 0.71 -0.17
N LYS A 88 -17.51 1.98 0.24
CA LYS A 88 -16.90 3.15 -0.42
C LYS A 88 -15.42 3.37 -0.07
N HIS A 89 -14.97 2.76 1.03
CA HIS A 89 -13.64 2.97 1.61
C HIS A 89 -12.93 1.66 1.98
N PHE A 90 -13.49 0.48 1.63
CA PHE A 90 -12.97 -0.82 2.06
C PHE A 90 -12.89 -1.80 0.90
N ASP A 91 -11.69 -2.35 0.68
CA ASP A 91 -11.38 -3.42 -0.27
C ASP A 91 -10.77 -4.59 0.49
N LEU A 92 -11.32 -5.80 0.34
CA LEU A 92 -10.73 -7.04 0.84
C LEU A 92 -10.00 -7.76 -0.28
N ASN A 93 -8.75 -8.14 -0.05
CA ASN A 93 -7.92 -8.98 -0.89
C ASN A 93 -7.72 -10.35 -0.22
N ILE A 94 -7.70 -11.44 -0.98
CA ILE A 94 -7.24 -12.77 -0.57
C ILE A 94 -6.42 -13.35 -1.72
N THR A 95 -5.17 -13.71 -1.47
CA THR A 95 -4.19 -14.16 -2.46
C THR A 95 -3.44 -15.41 -1.99
N PRO A 96 -3.96 -16.63 -2.22
CA PRO A 96 -3.18 -17.85 -2.11
C PRO A 96 -2.13 -17.98 -3.22
N ILE A 97 -0.92 -18.40 -2.85
CA ILE A 97 0.05 -18.95 -3.80
C ILE A 97 -0.29 -20.43 -4.00
N LEU A 98 -0.71 -20.78 -5.22
CA LEU A 98 -1.12 -22.13 -5.60
C LEU A 98 0.06 -23.05 -5.89
N TYR A 99 1.16 -22.49 -6.37
CA TYR A 99 2.41 -23.20 -6.66
C TYR A 99 3.60 -22.29 -6.38
N GLN A 100 4.64 -22.84 -5.76
CA GLN A 100 5.93 -22.20 -5.54
C GLN A 100 7.05 -23.19 -5.86
N ASP A 101 8.04 -22.77 -6.65
CA ASP A 101 9.29 -23.51 -6.77
C ASP A 101 10.12 -23.32 -5.48
N ASP A 102 10.49 -24.41 -4.81
CA ASP A 102 11.33 -24.41 -3.59
C ASP A 102 12.74 -25.00 -3.83
N GLN A 103 13.11 -25.12 -5.10
CA GLN A 103 14.37 -25.71 -5.59
C GLN A 103 14.50 -27.21 -5.25
N THR A 104 13.37 -27.91 -5.10
CA THR A 104 13.29 -29.38 -5.08
C THR A 104 12.67 -29.92 -6.37
N GLN A 105 12.50 -31.24 -6.47
CA GLN A 105 12.00 -31.89 -7.69
C GLN A 105 10.53 -31.56 -8.03
N TYR A 106 9.71 -31.15 -7.06
CA TYR A 106 8.25 -31.07 -7.21
C TYR A 106 7.65 -29.69 -6.89
N GLY A 107 8.43 -28.77 -6.31
CA GLY A 107 7.91 -27.53 -5.74
C GLY A 107 6.93 -27.77 -4.59
N VAL A 108 6.19 -26.72 -4.22
CA VAL A 108 5.27 -26.68 -3.08
C VAL A 108 3.90 -26.18 -3.54
N TYR A 109 2.84 -26.89 -3.16
CA TYR A 109 1.46 -26.57 -3.51
C TYR A 109 0.47 -27.10 -2.44
N PRO A 110 -0.41 -26.25 -1.86
CA PRO A 110 -0.33 -24.78 -1.88
C PRO A 110 0.91 -24.29 -1.12
N TYR A 111 1.29 -23.03 -1.37
CA TYR A 111 2.24 -22.31 -0.51
C TYR A 111 1.46 -21.34 0.38
N ASP A 112 2.07 -20.23 0.79
CA ASP A 112 1.47 -19.28 1.72
C ASP A 112 0.27 -18.53 1.16
N THR A 113 -0.66 -18.23 2.07
CA THR A 113 -1.89 -17.49 1.78
C THR A 113 -1.80 -16.11 2.39
N PHE A 114 -2.17 -15.12 1.59
CA PHE A 114 -2.18 -13.73 1.98
C PHE A 114 -3.60 -13.16 1.89
N ILE A 115 -3.85 -12.10 2.64
CA ILE A 115 -5.12 -11.41 2.82
C ILE A 115 -4.78 -9.91 2.81
N GLY A 116 -5.76 -9.02 2.69
CA GLY A 116 -5.53 -7.63 3.08
C GLY A 116 -6.79 -6.78 3.04
N LEU A 117 -6.89 -5.87 3.98
CA LEU A 117 -7.91 -4.84 4.05
C LEU A 117 -7.29 -3.50 3.63
N LYS A 118 -7.59 -3.06 2.41
CA LYS A 118 -7.31 -1.69 1.97
C LYS A 118 -8.41 -0.78 2.50
N ILE A 119 -8.02 0.22 3.30
CA ILE A 119 -8.89 1.29 3.78
C ILE A 119 -8.48 2.56 3.04
N GLY A 120 -9.34 3.09 2.17
CA GLY A 120 -8.90 4.08 1.18
C GLY A 120 -10.01 4.93 0.58
N SER A 121 -9.72 5.53 -0.58
CA SER A 121 -10.55 6.57 -1.21
C SER A 121 -10.83 7.75 -0.27
N TYR A 122 -9.84 8.16 0.54
CA TYR A 122 -9.93 9.39 1.33
C TYR A 122 -9.39 10.58 0.54
N GLY A 123 -10.25 11.58 0.36
CA GLY A 123 -10.03 12.80 -0.43
C GLY A 123 -11.39 13.44 -0.71
N SER A 124 -11.43 14.71 -1.14
CA SER A 124 -12.68 15.25 -1.69
C SER A 124 -12.95 14.61 -3.06
N LYS A 125 -14.20 14.48 -3.49
CA LYS A 125 -14.51 13.88 -4.82
C LYS A 125 -13.90 14.66 -5.99
N ALA A 126 -13.58 15.95 -5.78
CA ALA A 126 -12.94 16.82 -6.75
C ALA A 126 -11.39 16.82 -6.67
N SER A 127 -10.82 16.16 -5.65
CA SER A 127 -9.37 16.08 -5.46
C SER A 127 -8.74 15.02 -6.35
N SER A 128 -7.73 15.40 -7.12
CA SER A 128 -6.83 14.46 -7.80
C SER A 128 -6.06 13.57 -6.81
N LEU A 129 -5.89 14.00 -5.56
CA LEU A 129 -5.17 13.25 -4.53
C LEU A 129 -6.13 12.41 -3.68
N ASN A 130 -5.78 11.12 -3.55
CA ASN A 130 -6.42 10.14 -2.69
C ASN A 130 -5.39 9.51 -1.74
N TYR A 131 -5.86 9.20 -0.53
CA TYR A 131 -5.05 8.63 0.55
C TYR A 131 -5.71 7.35 1.10
N GLY A 132 -4.89 6.48 1.68
CA GLY A 132 -5.35 5.27 2.34
C GLY A 132 -4.27 4.55 3.13
N VAL A 133 -4.66 3.48 3.81
CA VAL A 133 -3.77 2.53 4.49
C VAL A 133 -4.25 1.13 4.15
N GLN A 134 -3.34 0.23 3.80
CA GLN A 134 -3.63 -1.20 3.73
C GLN A 134 -3.09 -1.91 4.96
N LEU A 135 -3.99 -2.48 5.78
CA LEU A 135 -3.66 -3.52 6.75
C LEU A 135 -3.71 -4.85 6.01
N HIS A 136 -2.76 -5.75 6.23
CA HIS A 136 -2.46 -6.72 5.18
C HIS A 136 -2.01 -8.08 5.79
N GLY A 137 -2.41 -9.27 5.29
CA GLY A 137 -2.68 -10.54 6.04
C GLY A 137 -2.17 -11.97 5.67
N ARG A 138 -1.01 -12.46 6.13
CA ARG A 138 -0.29 -13.68 5.68
C ARG A 138 -0.35 -14.77 6.72
N PHE A 139 -0.45 -15.99 6.21
CA PHE A 139 -0.53 -17.19 6.98
C PHE A 139 0.41 -18.23 6.36
N PRO A 140 1.21 -18.93 7.18
CA PRO A 140 2.10 -19.99 6.74
C PRO A 140 1.25 -21.22 6.40
N THR A 141 0.68 -21.24 5.20
CA THR A 141 -0.14 -22.37 4.70
C THR A 141 0.66 -23.35 3.86
N GLY A 142 1.91 -23.02 3.51
CA GLY A 142 2.87 -23.96 2.94
C GLY A 142 3.75 -24.63 4.02
N ASP A 143 4.20 -25.85 3.74
CA ASP A 143 5.07 -26.63 4.63
C ASP A 143 6.57 -26.24 4.56
N VAL A 144 6.92 -25.30 3.68
CA VAL A 144 8.30 -24.86 3.41
C VAL A 144 8.43 -23.37 3.73
N LYS A 145 9.65 -22.93 4.05
CA LYS A 145 9.98 -21.55 4.40
C LYS A 145 11.39 -21.20 3.96
N ASN A 146 11.72 -19.90 3.94
CA ASN A 146 13.04 -19.37 3.60
C ASN A 146 13.54 -19.87 2.23
N ILE A 147 12.64 -19.82 1.24
CA ILE A 147 12.91 -20.26 -0.14
C ILE A 147 13.87 -19.28 -0.81
N MET A 148 14.90 -19.81 -1.48
CA MET A 148 15.82 -19.04 -2.33
C MET A 148 15.04 -18.34 -3.46
N PHE A 149 15.48 -17.17 -3.91
CA PHE A 149 14.83 -16.34 -4.95
C PHE A 149 13.53 -15.65 -4.49
N GLU A 150 12.92 -16.11 -3.40
CA GLU A 150 11.72 -15.52 -2.82
C GLU A 150 12.00 -14.45 -1.75
N ASN A 151 10.95 -13.70 -1.43
CA ASN A 151 10.94 -12.86 -0.24
C ASN A 151 11.07 -13.72 1.03
N TYR A 152 11.80 -13.19 2.02
CA TYR A 152 11.99 -13.85 3.31
C TYR A 152 10.66 -14.33 3.91
N SER A 153 10.73 -15.50 4.54
CA SER A 153 9.59 -16.19 5.12
C SER A 153 10.04 -17.06 6.28
N ALA A 154 9.42 -16.85 7.44
CA ALA A 154 9.77 -17.57 8.67
C ALA A 154 8.94 -18.84 8.89
N GLY A 155 7.91 -19.09 8.06
CA GLY A 155 6.87 -20.11 8.29
C GLY A 155 6.01 -19.81 9.53
N THR A 156 5.92 -18.56 9.94
CA THR A 156 5.04 -18.07 11.01
C THR A 156 4.07 -17.04 10.46
N VAL A 157 3.07 -16.66 11.28
CA VAL A 157 2.24 -15.50 10.95
C VAL A 157 3.10 -14.24 11.06
N GLU A 158 3.18 -13.49 9.98
CA GLU A 158 3.81 -12.18 9.92
C GLU A 158 2.72 -11.10 10.09
N PHE A 159 3.06 -9.81 10.24
CA PHE A 159 2.09 -8.70 10.11
C PHE A 159 2.64 -7.37 9.56
N GLY A 160 1.77 -6.50 9.05
CA GLY A 160 2.22 -5.19 8.57
C GLY A 160 1.13 -4.22 8.10
N PHE A 161 1.57 -3.03 7.67
CA PHE A 161 0.72 -2.01 7.05
C PHE A 161 1.44 -1.24 5.93
N THR A 162 0.69 -0.68 4.99
CA THR A 162 1.21 0.20 3.93
C THR A 162 0.38 1.48 3.86
N GLY A 163 1.00 2.64 4.06
CA GLY A 163 0.42 3.93 3.70
C GLY A 163 0.40 4.11 2.18
N LEU A 164 -0.73 4.59 1.65
CA LEU A 164 -1.00 4.72 0.23
C LEU A 164 -1.31 6.19 -0.09
N VAL A 165 -0.63 6.73 -1.09
CA VAL A 165 -0.95 8.01 -1.72
C VAL A 165 -1.14 7.77 -3.20
N SER A 166 -2.13 8.42 -3.81
CA SER A 166 -2.31 8.34 -5.26
C SER A 166 -2.83 9.64 -5.84
N TYR A 167 -2.29 10.01 -6.99
CA TYR A 167 -2.71 11.12 -7.83
C TYR A 167 -3.39 10.58 -9.08
N ALA A 168 -4.45 11.23 -9.53
CA ALA A 168 -5.11 10.98 -10.82
C ALA A 168 -5.46 12.28 -11.53
N SER A 169 -5.20 12.35 -12.84
CA SER A 169 -5.49 13.56 -13.62
C SER A 169 -6.98 13.78 -13.88
N ASP A 170 -7.80 12.72 -13.97
CA ASP A 170 -9.27 12.79 -13.82
C ASP A 170 -9.68 12.10 -12.50
N PRO A 171 -10.07 12.86 -11.45
CA PRO A 171 -10.53 12.31 -10.17
C PRO A 171 -11.74 11.37 -10.28
N LEU A 172 -12.54 11.51 -11.34
CA LEU A 172 -13.77 10.75 -11.54
C LEU A 172 -13.52 9.42 -12.26
N TYR A 173 -12.48 9.36 -13.10
CA TYR A 173 -12.02 8.15 -13.78
C TYR A 173 -10.51 7.97 -13.57
N PRO A 174 -10.08 7.64 -12.34
CA PRO A 174 -8.67 7.61 -12.00
C PRO A 174 -7.90 6.47 -12.68
N GLU A 175 -8.60 5.42 -13.16
CA GLU A 175 -7.99 4.32 -13.93
C GLU A 175 -8.00 4.53 -15.45
N ASP A 176 -8.85 5.43 -15.98
CA ASP A 176 -8.91 5.76 -17.42
C ASP A 176 -8.05 7.00 -17.76
N SER A 177 -7.35 7.56 -16.78
CA SER A 177 -6.53 8.77 -16.89
C SER A 177 -5.15 8.55 -16.26
N PHE A 178 -4.19 9.42 -16.56
CA PHE A 178 -2.86 9.33 -15.96
C PHE A 178 -2.95 9.30 -14.44
N ASN A 179 -2.37 8.26 -13.84
CA ASN A 179 -2.33 8.07 -12.40
C ASN A 179 -0.91 7.77 -11.93
N LEU A 180 -0.61 8.22 -10.72
CA LEU A 180 0.66 8.03 -10.01
C LEU A 180 0.35 7.53 -8.61
N HIS A 181 1.14 6.57 -8.13
CA HIS A 181 0.97 5.93 -6.83
C HIS A 181 2.28 5.96 -6.06
N LEU A 182 2.20 6.20 -4.75
CA LEU A 182 3.32 6.14 -3.82
C LEU A 182 2.90 5.31 -2.60
N ASN A 183 3.70 4.29 -2.30
CA ASN A 183 3.47 3.35 -1.22
C ASN A 183 4.69 3.32 -0.30
N LEU A 184 4.45 3.43 0.99
CA LEU A 184 5.45 3.20 2.03
C LEU A 184 4.81 2.35 3.13
N GLY A 185 5.48 1.29 3.55
CA GLY A 185 4.95 0.43 4.59
C GLY A 185 6.00 -0.28 5.41
N TYR A 186 5.51 -0.96 6.43
CA TYR A 186 6.25 -1.66 7.45
C TYR A 186 5.71 -3.09 7.56
N HIS A 187 6.61 -4.03 7.81
CA HIS A 187 6.32 -5.44 7.97
C HIS A 187 7.19 -6.04 9.08
N ASN A 188 6.59 -6.90 9.89
CA ASN A 188 7.16 -7.61 11.02
C ASN A 188 6.90 -9.11 10.84
N SER A 189 7.92 -9.93 11.04
CA SER A 189 7.77 -11.38 11.15
C SER A 189 7.70 -11.76 12.63
N ASN A 190 6.66 -12.51 13.04
CA ASN A 190 6.60 -13.04 14.39
C ASN A 190 7.37 -14.36 14.44
N ASP A 191 8.69 -14.27 14.33
CA ASP A 191 9.58 -15.40 14.01
C ASP A 191 10.58 -15.73 15.13
N VAL A 192 10.57 -15.02 16.26
CA VAL A 192 11.51 -15.25 17.38
C VAL A 192 11.47 -16.70 17.87
N GLY A 193 12.64 -17.33 17.91
CA GLY A 193 12.80 -18.72 18.32
C GLY A 193 12.78 -19.73 17.17
N GLU A 194 12.28 -19.34 15.99
CA GLU A 194 12.24 -20.20 14.80
C GLU A 194 13.62 -20.61 14.30
N ILE A 195 13.64 -21.71 13.55
CA ILE A 195 14.79 -22.19 12.79
C ILE A 195 14.39 -22.14 11.31
N ILE A 196 15.13 -21.39 10.50
CA ILE A 196 14.75 -21.05 9.11
C ILE A 196 15.38 -21.94 8.04
N THR A 197 16.28 -22.85 8.42
CA THR A 197 16.87 -23.85 7.53
C THR A 197 16.57 -25.25 8.03
N SER A 198 16.72 -26.25 7.15
CA SER A 198 16.59 -27.66 7.52
C SER A 198 17.72 -28.17 8.44
N LEU A 199 18.76 -27.38 8.71
CA LEU A 199 19.81 -27.71 9.68
C LEU A 199 19.47 -27.17 11.07
N VAL A 200 18.80 -28.00 11.89
CA VAL A 200 18.41 -27.69 13.27
C VAL A 200 19.58 -27.22 14.16
N ASN A 201 20.80 -27.68 13.85
CA ASN A 201 22.02 -27.40 14.61
C ASN A 201 22.84 -26.21 14.05
N ASP A 202 22.39 -25.53 13.00
CA ASP A 202 23.11 -24.37 12.46
C ASP A 202 22.88 -23.13 13.34
N PRO A 203 23.92 -22.57 13.99
CA PRO A 203 23.78 -21.40 14.86
C PRO A 203 23.32 -20.14 14.10
N ASN A 204 23.49 -20.09 12.78
CA ASN A 204 23.07 -18.98 11.93
C ASN A 204 21.59 -19.04 11.50
N SER A 205 20.91 -20.15 11.81
CA SER A 205 19.54 -20.45 11.38
C SER A 205 18.47 -20.03 12.41
N ARG A 206 18.87 -19.78 13.67
CA ARG A 206 17.93 -19.42 14.73
C ARG A 206 17.59 -17.93 14.70
N VAL A 207 16.31 -17.60 14.75
CA VAL A 207 15.83 -16.23 14.94
C VAL A 207 15.97 -15.80 16.40
N LEU A 208 16.74 -14.75 16.64
CA LEU A 208 17.00 -14.18 17.97
C LEU A 208 16.17 -12.93 18.28
N SER A 209 15.62 -12.27 17.26
CA SER A 209 14.86 -11.01 17.32
C SER A 209 13.88 -10.95 16.17
N GLN A 210 12.69 -10.37 16.37
CA GLN A 210 11.67 -10.26 15.32
C GLN A 210 12.23 -9.59 14.07
N THR A 211 12.17 -10.28 12.93
CA THR A 211 12.58 -9.73 11.64
C THR A 211 11.65 -8.60 11.21
N GLN A 212 12.20 -7.48 10.72
CA GLN A 212 11.41 -6.29 10.36
C GLN A 212 11.95 -5.60 9.10
N GLN A 213 11.07 -5.28 8.15
CA GLN A 213 11.40 -4.53 6.94
C GLN A 213 10.47 -3.34 6.73
N MET A 214 10.98 -2.33 6.05
CA MET A 214 10.18 -1.39 5.29
C MET A 214 10.08 -1.84 3.84
N HIS A 215 8.94 -1.60 3.22
CA HIS A 215 8.73 -1.78 1.79
C HIS A 215 8.24 -0.47 1.18
N PHE A 216 8.74 -0.15 -0.01
CA PHE A 216 8.41 1.08 -0.71
C PHE A 216 8.17 0.78 -2.18
N ALA A 217 7.21 1.47 -2.78
CA ALA A 217 6.92 1.37 -4.21
C ALA A 217 6.42 2.72 -4.75
N ALA A 218 6.79 3.04 -5.98
CA ALA A 218 6.37 4.23 -6.69
C ALA A 218 6.14 3.87 -8.16
N GLY A 219 5.01 4.24 -8.73
CA GLY A 219 4.68 3.86 -10.11
C GLY A 219 3.48 4.59 -10.69
N PHE A 220 3.40 4.62 -12.02
CA PHE A 220 2.34 5.31 -12.75
C PHE A 220 1.81 4.47 -13.90
N TRP A 221 0.52 4.64 -14.24
CA TRP A 221 -0.01 4.22 -15.53
C TRP A 221 -0.21 5.42 -16.46
N ILE A 222 0.00 5.17 -17.75
CA ILE A 222 -0.51 5.96 -18.88
C ILE A 222 -1.59 5.11 -19.55
N PRO A 223 -2.88 5.28 -19.20
CA PRO A 223 -3.96 4.55 -19.85
C PRO A 223 -4.24 5.06 -21.26
N THR A 224 -4.60 4.13 -22.13
CA THR A 224 -5.27 4.40 -23.42
C THR A 224 -6.57 3.60 -23.47
N GLU A 225 -7.28 3.63 -24.58
CA GLU A 225 -8.52 2.86 -24.76
C GLU A 225 -8.31 1.35 -24.58
N SER A 226 -7.36 0.78 -25.33
CA SER A 226 -7.11 -0.68 -25.36
C SER A 226 -5.90 -1.13 -24.54
N PHE A 227 -4.96 -0.23 -24.21
CA PHE A 227 -3.71 -0.57 -23.51
C PHE A 227 -3.38 0.43 -22.41
N ASP A 228 -2.94 -0.04 -21.24
CA ASP A 228 -2.25 0.80 -20.25
C ASP A 228 -0.75 0.49 -20.29
N TYR A 229 0.08 1.53 -20.22
CA TYR A 229 1.54 1.42 -20.12
C TYR A 229 2.00 1.88 -18.74
N GLY A 230 2.70 1.01 -18.02
CA GLY A 230 3.05 1.21 -16.62
C GLY A 230 4.55 1.15 -16.39
N LEU A 231 5.04 2.01 -15.51
CA LEU A 231 6.39 1.94 -14.97
C LEU A 231 6.33 2.07 -13.45
N GLU A 232 7.02 1.18 -12.74
CA GLU A 232 7.19 1.29 -11.29
C GLU A 232 8.61 0.92 -10.85
N MET A 233 8.97 1.45 -9.68
CA MET A 233 10.13 1.03 -8.90
C MET A 233 9.64 0.59 -7.53
N TYR A 234 10.16 -0.54 -7.04
CA TYR A 234 9.77 -1.06 -5.73
C TYR A 234 10.90 -1.84 -5.07
N GLY A 235 10.92 -1.86 -3.74
CA GLY A 235 12.01 -2.45 -2.98
C GLY A 235 11.67 -2.70 -1.52
N ASN A 236 12.61 -3.32 -0.82
CA ASN A 236 12.60 -3.47 0.64
C ASN A 236 13.88 -2.90 1.28
N ALA A 237 13.79 -2.63 2.58
CA ALA A 237 14.93 -2.29 3.42
C ALA A 237 14.73 -2.89 4.81
N TRP A 238 15.66 -3.72 5.27
CA TRP A 238 15.60 -4.31 6.61
C TRP A 238 15.83 -3.24 7.70
N LEU A 239 14.90 -3.15 8.64
CA LEU A 239 15.05 -2.44 9.91
C LEU A 239 15.72 -3.36 10.95
N GLN A 240 15.30 -4.63 10.95
CA GLN A 240 15.92 -5.72 11.69
C GLN A 240 16.08 -6.88 10.69
N GLN A 241 17.32 -7.16 10.28
CA GLN A 241 17.59 -8.26 9.36
C GLN A 241 17.20 -9.62 9.98
N PRO A 242 16.77 -10.59 9.16
CA PRO A 242 16.64 -11.98 9.58
C PRO A 242 18.01 -12.63 9.84
N PRO A 243 18.05 -13.85 10.41
CA PRO A 243 19.29 -14.55 10.73
C PRO A 243 20.22 -14.75 9.54
N ALA A 244 21.50 -15.02 9.82
CA ALA A 244 22.50 -15.06 8.77
C ALA A 244 22.27 -16.17 7.73
N ALA A 245 21.52 -17.24 8.03
CA ALA A 245 21.14 -18.28 7.07
C ALA A 245 19.84 -17.98 6.28
N ALA A 246 19.31 -16.76 6.34
CA ALA A 246 18.08 -16.35 5.65
C ALA A 246 18.35 -15.96 4.19
N ALA A 247 17.82 -16.74 3.25
CA ALA A 247 18.03 -16.65 1.80
C ALA A 247 17.44 -15.39 1.11
N GLY A 248 17.02 -14.39 1.88
CA GLY A 248 16.49 -13.11 1.41
C GLY A 248 16.78 -12.00 2.43
N ARG A 249 17.97 -12.01 3.03
CA ARG A 249 18.35 -11.04 4.08
C ARG A 249 18.94 -9.73 3.57
N GLU A 250 19.12 -9.63 2.25
CA GLU A 250 19.56 -8.42 1.57
C GLU A 250 18.40 -7.44 1.34
N ASN A 251 18.73 -6.18 1.13
CA ASN A 251 17.81 -5.19 0.59
C ASN A 251 17.80 -5.30 -0.94
N TYR A 252 16.65 -5.13 -1.58
CA TYR A 252 16.54 -5.07 -3.03
C TYR A 252 15.80 -3.84 -3.54
N LEU A 253 16.07 -3.49 -4.81
CA LEU A 253 15.28 -2.55 -5.61
C LEU A 253 15.09 -3.14 -7.01
N TYR A 254 13.86 -3.14 -7.50
CA TYR A 254 13.50 -3.48 -8.88
C TYR A 254 12.94 -2.27 -9.60
N GLY A 255 13.20 -2.20 -10.90
CA GLY A 255 12.31 -1.52 -11.85
C GLY A 255 11.42 -2.54 -12.55
N ASN A 256 10.18 -2.17 -12.85
CA ASN A 256 9.22 -2.98 -13.59
C ASN A 256 8.56 -2.13 -14.68
N ALA A 257 8.51 -2.67 -15.90
CA ALA A 257 7.74 -2.12 -17.01
C ALA A 257 6.56 -3.06 -17.30
N ALA A 258 5.34 -2.51 -17.35
CA ALA A 258 4.11 -3.27 -17.47
C ALA A 258 3.25 -2.79 -18.66
N ILE A 259 2.56 -3.73 -19.30
CA ILE A 259 1.55 -3.49 -20.32
C ILE A 259 0.27 -4.22 -19.90
N LYS A 260 -0.85 -3.50 -19.86
CA LYS A 260 -2.18 -4.07 -19.59
C LYS A 260 -3.06 -3.93 -20.82
N TYR A 261 -3.40 -5.04 -21.47
CA TYR A 261 -4.35 -5.09 -22.57
C TYR A 261 -5.78 -5.24 -22.05
N LYS A 262 -6.71 -4.42 -22.55
CA LYS A 262 -8.10 -4.28 -22.08
C LYS A 262 -9.10 -4.59 -23.20
N PRO A 263 -9.13 -5.80 -23.78
CA PRO A 263 -10.03 -6.14 -24.89
C PRO A 263 -11.51 -6.07 -24.50
N TYR A 264 -11.83 -6.29 -23.22
CA TYR A 264 -13.18 -6.25 -22.70
C TYR A 264 -13.20 -5.62 -21.31
N ARG A 265 -14.28 -4.90 -20.97
CA ARG A 265 -14.46 -4.24 -19.65
C ARG A 265 -14.42 -5.18 -18.43
N TRP A 266 -14.55 -6.47 -18.68
CA TRP A 266 -14.53 -7.53 -17.68
C TRP A 266 -13.25 -8.38 -17.70
N PHE A 267 -12.36 -8.19 -18.68
CA PHE A 267 -11.15 -9.00 -18.85
C PHE A 267 -9.96 -8.14 -19.26
N ASN A 268 -8.93 -8.14 -18.41
CA ASN A 268 -7.64 -7.51 -18.67
C ASN A 268 -6.54 -8.58 -18.70
N PHE A 269 -5.57 -8.43 -19.60
CA PHE A 269 -4.35 -9.23 -19.62
C PHE A 269 -3.16 -8.33 -19.30
N THR A 270 -2.32 -8.73 -18.35
CA THR A 270 -1.13 -7.97 -17.91
C THR A 270 0.12 -8.78 -18.24
N LEU A 271 1.08 -8.13 -18.90
CA LEU A 271 2.46 -8.61 -19.05
C LEU A 271 3.39 -7.60 -18.40
N SER A 272 4.33 -8.03 -17.57
CA SER A 272 5.36 -7.13 -17.03
C SER A 272 6.73 -7.78 -17.00
N GLY A 273 7.77 -6.95 -17.13
CA GLY A 273 9.18 -7.34 -17.08
C GLY A 273 9.88 -6.55 -15.99
N GLU A 274 10.51 -7.26 -15.07
CA GLU A 274 11.22 -6.72 -13.92
C GLU A 274 12.73 -6.89 -14.07
N TYR A 275 13.49 -5.92 -13.57
CA TYR A 275 14.95 -5.97 -13.52
C TYR A 275 15.46 -5.45 -12.17
N ARG A 276 16.35 -6.21 -11.53
CA ARG A 276 16.92 -5.83 -10.23
C ARG A 276 18.00 -4.77 -10.41
N MET A 277 17.81 -3.63 -9.76
CA MET A 277 18.73 -2.48 -9.79
C MET A 277 19.80 -2.54 -8.70
N THR A 278 19.57 -3.30 -7.63
CA THR A 278 20.59 -3.62 -6.61
C THR A 278 21.51 -4.74 -7.08
N GLY A 279 22.80 -4.62 -6.74
CA GLY A 279 23.83 -5.61 -7.11
C GLY A 279 23.75 -6.92 -6.32
N ASP A 280 24.49 -7.92 -6.79
CA ASP A 280 24.46 -9.31 -6.36
C ASP A 280 25.27 -9.58 -5.07
N LYS A 281 25.28 -8.64 -4.12
CA LYS A 281 26.01 -8.82 -2.86
C LYS A 281 25.35 -9.92 -2.04
N GLU A 282 26.11 -10.97 -1.76
CA GLU A 282 25.66 -12.10 -0.95
C GLU A 282 25.94 -11.87 0.53
N GLU A 283 24.90 -11.92 1.38
CA GLU A 283 25.00 -11.83 2.84
C GLU A 283 24.56 -13.13 3.55
N THR A 284 24.00 -14.13 2.85
CA THR A 284 23.57 -15.40 3.46
C THR A 284 24.76 -16.32 3.74
N ILE A 285 24.80 -16.84 4.96
CA ILE A 285 25.81 -17.76 5.50
C ILE A 285 25.12 -19.08 5.86
N GLY A 286 25.51 -20.18 5.21
CA GLY A 286 24.96 -21.51 5.46
C GLY A 286 24.90 -22.37 4.19
N PRO A 287 24.35 -23.58 4.27
CA PRO A 287 24.09 -24.39 3.08
C PRO A 287 23.00 -23.76 2.22
N LYS A 288 23.21 -23.72 0.90
CA LYS A 288 22.17 -23.38 -0.08
C LYS A 288 21.68 -24.64 -0.78
N ARG A 289 20.40 -24.68 -1.14
CA ARG A 289 19.83 -25.70 -2.05
C ARG A 289 20.21 -25.48 -3.51
N VAL A 290 20.74 -24.30 -3.83
CA VAL A 290 21.15 -23.88 -5.18
C VAL A 290 22.68 -23.80 -5.29
N PRO A 291 23.26 -23.88 -6.50
CA PRO A 291 24.69 -23.70 -6.71
C PRO A 291 25.24 -22.37 -6.17
N SER A 292 26.51 -22.39 -5.73
CA SER A 292 27.20 -21.21 -5.22
C SER A 292 27.41 -20.15 -6.30
N GLY A 293 27.36 -18.87 -5.90
CA GLY A 293 27.51 -17.73 -6.81
C GLY A 293 26.22 -17.31 -7.54
N LEU A 294 25.08 -17.95 -7.25
CA LEU A 294 23.76 -17.40 -7.58
C LEU A 294 23.28 -16.45 -6.47
N PRO A 295 22.66 -15.31 -6.82
CA PRO A 295 22.16 -14.34 -5.85
C PRO A 295 20.89 -14.83 -5.14
N ASN A 296 20.61 -14.25 -3.98
CA ASN A 296 19.42 -14.55 -3.17
C ASN A 296 18.09 -14.11 -3.77
N TYR A 297 18.08 -13.09 -4.62
CA TYR A 297 16.90 -12.64 -5.36
C TYR A 297 17.15 -12.67 -6.87
N ASN A 298 16.09 -12.89 -7.64
CA ASN A 298 16.12 -13.01 -9.10
C ASN A 298 16.68 -11.72 -9.74
N THR A 299 17.59 -11.85 -10.70
CA THR A 299 18.18 -10.72 -11.42
C THR A 299 17.20 -10.01 -12.35
N TRP A 300 16.23 -10.76 -12.89
CA TRP A 300 15.12 -10.29 -13.71
C TRP A 300 13.89 -11.16 -13.41
N ARG A 301 12.67 -10.73 -13.76
CA ARG A 301 11.47 -11.59 -13.71
C ARG A 301 10.50 -11.21 -14.83
N ILE A 302 9.68 -12.16 -15.27
CA ILE A 302 8.52 -11.90 -16.14
C ILE A 302 7.26 -12.30 -15.39
N ASN A 303 6.26 -11.43 -15.42
CA ASN A 303 4.94 -11.66 -14.84
C ASN A 303 3.88 -11.71 -15.93
N VAL A 304 2.99 -12.69 -15.85
CA VAL A 304 1.83 -12.84 -16.72
C VAL A 304 0.58 -12.92 -15.85
N GLY A 305 -0.37 -12.02 -16.07
CA GLY A 305 -1.60 -11.91 -15.30
C GLY A 305 -2.83 -11.87 -16.20
N ALA A 306 -3.91 -12.52 -15.78
CA ALA A 306 -5.22 -12.46 -16.41
C ALA A 306 -6.26 -12.10 -15.33
N GLN A 307 -6.85 -10.91 -15.46
CA GLN A 307 -7.77 -10.32 -14.48
C GLN A 307 -9.20 -10.36 -15.02
N PHE A 308 -10.09 -10.97 -14.26
CA PHE A 308 -11.50 -11.12 -14.55
C PHE A 308 -12.33 -10.31 -13.56
N THR A 309 -13.32 -9.56 -14.06
CA THR A 309 -14.40 -9.03 -13.22
C THR A 309 -15.50 -10.08 -13.14
N LEU A 310 -15.69 -10.64 -11.95
CA LEU A 310 -16.70 -11.69 -11.68
C LEU A 310 -18.03 -11.07 -11.26
N LEU A 311 -18.00 -9.95 -10.53
CA LEU A 311 -19.17 -9.15 -10.17
C LEU A 311 -18.87 -7.65 -10.32
N PRO A 312 -19.86 -6.81 -10.65
CA PRO A 312 -21.21 -7.19 -11.06
C PRO A 312 -21.26 -7.73 -12.50
N THR A 313 -22.14 -8.69 -12.77
CA THR A 313 -22.28 -9.34 -14.09
C THR A 313 -22.87 -8.43 -15.18
N SER A 314 -23.38 -7.24 -14.81
CA SER A 314 -23.83 -6.21 -15.75
C SER A 314 -22.72 -5.76 -16.70
N VAL A 315 -21.45 -5.76 -16.25
CA VAL A 315 -20.27 -5.37 -17.04
C VAL A 315 -20.11 -6.21 -18.32
N TYR A 316 -20.63 -7.44 -18.35
CA TYR A 316 -20.63 -8.31 -19.53
C TYR A 316 -21.56 -7.83 -20.66
N ARG A 317 -22.52 -6.93 -20.37
CA ARG A 317 -23.58 -6.50 -21.31
C ARG A 317 -23.68 -4.98 -21.49
N THR A 318 -22.93 -4.18 -20.73
CA THR A 318 -22.99 -2.71 -20.78
C THR A 318 -22.44 -2.17 -22.10
N SER A 319 -23.25 -1.42 -22.85
CA SER A 319 -22.81 -0.81 -24.11
C SER A 319 -21.90 0.41 -23.88
N GLU A 320 -21.24 0.90 -24.94
CA GLU A 320 -20.48 2.15 -24.86
C GLU A 320 -21.34 3.35 -24.48
N ARG A 321 -22.53 3.44 -25.07
CA ARG A 321 -23.50 4.50 -24.77
C ARG A 321 -23.89 4.54 -23.31
N ASP A 322 -24.15 3.38 -22.70
CA ASP A 322 -24.56 3.31 -21.28
C ASP A 322 -23.45 3.83 -20.37
N VAL A 323 -22.19 3.51 -20.67
CA VAL A 323 -21.04 4.06 -19.93
C VAL A 323 -20.90 5.55 -20.17
N LEU A 324 -21.04 6.06 -21.41
CA LEU A 324 -20.96 7.50 -21.66
C LEU A 324 -22.07 8.28 -20.93
N MET A 325 -23.29 7.73 -20.86
CA MET A 325 -24.39 8.27 -20.06
C MET A 325 -24.04 8.30 -18.57
N GLN A 326 -23.62 7.15 -18.01
CA GLN A 326 -23.18 7.07 -16.62
C GLN A 326 -22.00 8.03 -16.34
N LYS A 327 -21.09 8.21 -17.30
CA LYS A 327 -19.96 9.14 -17.16
C LYS A 327 -20.40 10.59 -17.10
N ALA A 328 -21.40 10.96 -17.90
CA ALA A 328 -22.01 12.29 -17.89
C ALA A 328 -22.82 12.56 -16.60
N GLU A 329 -23.59 11.59 -16.12
CA GLU A 329 -24.34 11.66 -14.86
C GLU A 329 -23.42 11.86 -13.65
N ASN A 330 -22.40 11.01 -13.50
CA ASN A 330 -21.39 11.13 -12.45
C ASN A 330 -20.66 12.49 -12.50
N ARG A 331 -20.34 12.99 -13.69
CA ARG A 331 -19.67 14.29 -13.87
C ARG A 331 -20.60 15.45 -13.49
N ARG A 332 -21.89 15.33 -13.76
CA ARG A 332 -22.91 16.29 -13.32
C ARG A 332 -23.06 16.29 -11.80
N GLU A 333 -23.15 15.12 -11.15
CA GLU A 333 -23.18 15.02 -9.67
C GLU A 333 -21.95 15.69 -9.05
N LEU A 334 -20.76 15.47 -9.64
CA LEU A 334 -19.53 16.12 -9.20
C LEU A 334 -19.59 17.65 -9.33
N PHE A 335 -20.10 18.19 -10.45
CA PHE A 335 -20.28 19.64 -10.61
C PHE A 335 -21.30 20.21 -9.61
N GLU A 336 -22.43 19.54 -9.39
CA GLU A 336 -23.43 19.96 -8.40
C GLU A 336 -22.83 19.96 -6.98
N GLN A 337 -21.99 18.97 -6.64
CA GLN A 337 -21.25 18.95 -5.37
C GLN A 337 -20.20 20.07 -5.27
N ILE A 338 -19.40 20.32 -6.31
CA ILE A 338 -18.40 21.42 -6.31
C ILE A 338 -19.09 22.79 -6.14
N ILE A 339 -20.23 23.01 -6.79
CA ILE A 339 -21.01 24.24 -6.62
C ILE A 339 -21.53 24.38 -5.18
N LYS A 340 -21.94 23.27 -4.55
CA LYS A 340 -22.37 23.25 -3.15
C LYS A 340 -21.23 23.55 -2.19
N GLU A 341 -20.10 22.85 -2.32
CA GLU A 341 -18.89 23.06 -1.50
C GLU A 341 -18.34 24.49 -1.64
N ARG A 342 -18.36 25.04 -2.86
CA ARG A 342 -17.97 26.44 -3.13
C ARG A 342 -18.90 27.44 -2.45
N ARG A 343 -20.23 27.24 -2.52
CA ARG A 343 -21.20 28.11 -1.81
C ARG A 343 -21.05 28.03 -0.30
N GLU A 344 -20.80 26.83 0.23
CA GLU A 344 -20.53 26.62 1.66
C GLU A 344 -19.23 27.35 2.07
N THR A 345 -18.19 27.31 1.23
CA THR A 345 -16.93 28.04 1.46
C THR A 345 -17.12 29.55 1.38
N GLU A 346 -17.80 30.07 0.35
CA GLU A 346 -18.11 31.51 0.21
C GLU A 346 -18.93 32.01 1.41
N SER A 347 -19.93 31.24 1.88
CA SER A 347 -20.70 31.59 3.09
C SER A 347 -19.86 31.55 4.39
N ALA A 348 -18.88 30.65 4.48
CA ALA A 348 -17.97 30.58 5.62
C ALA A 348 -16.94 31.72 5.61
N GLU A 349 -16.51 32.19 4.44
CA GLU A 349 -15.68 33.39 4.30
C GLU A 349 -16.45 34.66 4.71
N GLU A 350 -17.71 34.81 4.30
CA GLU A 350 -18.59 35.91 4.74
C GLU A 350 -18.81 35.90 6.28
N GLU A 351 -19.01 34.72 6.88
CA GLU A 351 -19.16 34.60 8.34
C GLU A 351 -17.85 34.89 9.09
N LEU A 352 -16.70 34.45 8.55
CA LEU A 352 -15.38 34.81 9.07
C LEU A 352 -15.09 36.31 8.97
N GLU A 353 -15.54 36.97 7.90
CA GLU A 353 -15.41 38.42 7.75
C GLU A 353 -16.29 39.17 8.76
N ARG A 354 -17.55 38.73 8.98
CA ARG A 354 -18.40 39.25 10.07
C ARG A 354 -17.75 39.08 11.44
N ILE A 355 -17.17 37.91 11.75
CA ILE A 355 -16.48 37.67 13.03
C ILE A 355 -15.24 38.58 13.18
N ARG A 356 -14.51 38.84 12.09
CA ARG A 356 -13.40 39.81 12.09
C ARG A 356 -13.90 41.23 12.35
N GLU A 357 -15.01 41.65 11.73
CA GLU A 357 -15.61 42.95 12.01
C GLU A 357 -16.09 43.08 13.46
N GLU A 358 -16.73 42.05 14.01
CA GLU A 358 -17.20 42.03 15.40
C GLU A 358 -16.03 42.10 16.38
N ARG A 359 -14.95 41.35 16.16
CA ARG A 359 -13.70 41.51 16.93
C ARG A 359 -13.15 42.94 16.84
N ARG A 360 -13.13 43.53 15.64
CA ARG A 360 -12.61 44.89 15.43
C ARG A 360 -13.50 45.97 16.06
N LYS A 361 -14.82 45.72 16.21
CA LYS A 361 -15.76 46.55 16.98
C LYS A 361 -15.51 46.38 18.48
N ALA A 362 -15.40 45.15 18.97
CA ALA A 362 -15.11 44.85 20.37
C ALA A 362 -13.76 45.40 20.84
N GLU A 363 -12.70 45.34 20.01
CA GLU A 363 -11.40 45.97 20.29
C GLU A 363 -11.52 47.50 20.42
N ARG A 364 -12.28 48.15 19.54
CA ARG A 364 -12.52 49.61 19.62
C ARG A 364 -13.37 50.00 20.83
N GLU A 365 -14.31 49.15 21.26
CA GLU A 365 -15.08 49.37 22.48
C GLU A 365 -14.24 49.15 23.74
N LEU A 366 -13.39 48.12 23.76
CA LEU A 366 -12.40 47.91 24.82
C LEU A 366 -11.40 49.07 24.91
N GLU A 367 -10.92 49.60 23.78
CA GLU A 367 -10.03 50.77 23.77
C GLU A 367 -10.74 52.05 24.27
N ARG A 368 -12.02 52.23 23.94
CA ARG A 368 -12.85 53.33 24.49
C ARG A 368 -13.06 53.18 25.99
N LEU A 369 -13.44 51.99 26.46
CA LEU A 369 -13.62 51.69 27.89
C LEU A 369 -12.30 51.88 28.65
N ARG A 370 -11.18 51.47 28.07
CA ARG A 370 -9.85 51.68 28.62
C ARG A 370 -9.51 53.17 28.75
N LYS A 371 -9.74 53.99 27.72
CA LYS A 371 -9.57 55.46 27.79
C LYS A 371 -10.48 56.13 28.81
N ILE A 372 -11.69 55.63 29.01
CA ILE A 372 -12.61 56.12 30.05
C ILE A 372 -12.09 55.76 31.45
N LEU A 373 -11.61 54.52 31.64
CA LEU A 373 -11.02 54.06 32.91
C LEU A 373 -9.70 54.77 33.25
N GLU A 374 -8.81 54.94 32.27
CA GLU A 374 -7.55 55.68 32.42
C GLU A 374 -7.84 57.16 32.77
N GLY A 375 -8.76 57.82 32.04
CA GLY A 375 -9.17 59.20 32.34
C GLY A 375 -9.87 59.37 33.71
N GLN A 376 -10.62 58.37 34.18
CA GLN A 376 -11.16 58.36 35.54
C GLN A 376 -10.08 58.12 36.61
N THR A 377 -9.01 57.41 36.26
CA THR A 377 -7.88 57.16 37.18
C THR A 377 -7.03 58.42 37.35
N ASP A 378 -6.72 59.13 36.25
CA ASP A 378 -6.00 60.41 36.27
C ASP A 378 -6.77 61.48 37.06
N GLN A 379 -8.09 61.62 36.86
CA GLN A 379 -8.91 62.54 37.66
C GLN A 379 -8.88 62.21 39.16
N ARG A 380 -8.82 60.92 39.51
CA ARG A 380 -8.78 60.47 40.90
C ARG A 380 -7.41 60.74 41.54
N GLN A 381 -6.32 60.57 40.78
CA GLN A 381 -4.96 60.89 41.21
C GLN A 381 -4.77 62.41 41.37
N GLN A 382 -5.24 63.23 40.43
CA GLN A 382 -5.20 64.70 40.57
C GLN A 382 -6.01 65.19 41.79
N LEU A 383 -7.15 64.55 42.10
CA LEU A 383 -7.90 64.83 43.32
C LEU A 383 -7.17 64.41 44.60
N GLU A 384 -6.37 63.35 44.58
CA GLU A 384 -5.54 62.94 45.73
C GLU A 384 -4.26 63.79 45.88
N GLU A 385 -3.65 64.26 44.77
CA GLU A 385 -2.50 65.18 44.80
C GLU A 385 -2.90 66.57 45.32
N MET A 386 -3.99 67.16 44.81
CA MET A 386 -4.54 68.41 45.38
C MET A 386 -4.89 68.27 46.87
N ARG A 387 -5.29 67.07 47.31
CA ARG A 387 -5.60 66.80 48.72
C ARG A 387 -4.33 66.69 49.58
N LYS A 388 -3.21 66.23 49.03
CA LYS A 388 -1.90 66.21 49.69
C LYS A 388 -1.21 67.58 49.71
N GLU A 389 -1.45 68.45 48.73
CA GLU A 389 -0.98 69.85 48.79
C GLU A 389 -1.74 70.68 49.86
N LEU A 390 -2.94 70.24 50.25
CA LEU A 390 -3.75 70.85 51.31
C LEU A 390 -3.46 70.31 52.72
N GLU A 391 -2.60 69.30 52.88
CA GLU A 391 -2.16 68.83 54.21
C GLU A 391 -0.94 69.64 54.69
N PRO A 392 -1.03 70.38 55.81
CA PRO A 392 0.09 71.13 56.33
C PRO A 392 1.18 70.18 56.83
N LYS A 393 2.42 70.37 56.37
CA LYS A 393 3.58 69.71 56.96
C LYS A 393 3.76 70.19 58.42
N PRO A 394 4.14 69.29 59.35
CA PRO A 394 4.35 69.61 60.76
C PRO A 394 5.57 70.51 61.00
#